data_AF-A0A1F6ZV24-F1
#
_entry.id   AF-A0A1F6ZV24-F1
#
_cell.length_a   1.000
_cell.length_b   1.000
_cell.length_c   1.000
_cell.angle_alpha   90.00
_cell.angle_beta   90.00
_cell.angle_gamma   90.00
#
_symmetry.space_group_name_H-M   'P 1'
#
loop_
_entity.id
_entity.type
_entity.pdbx_description
1 polymer ?
#
loop_
_entity_poly.entity_id
_entity_poly.type
_entity_poly.pdbx_seq_one_letter_code
_entity_poly.pdbx_strand_id
1 'polypeptide(L)'
;MSTDSTHTTWKDYPTGKIPKGAFCEHCARFSVRNSTVEIIAHNAQGQILMVKRGLDPQAGWWALPGGYVDWDETLVETAIRELFEETGLRAKTMIFFRLNDDIYRDFDGRQNIGHCFIATGLSGELKKQDEEIEDIQWFPPSKLPEKIAFDHKKIIDEYVKTV
;
A
#
# COMPACT_ATOMS: atom_id res chain seq x y z
N MET A 1 0.97 -25.94 5.76
CA MET A 1 0.08 -26.22 4.63
C MET A 1 -0.18 -24.88 3.96
N SER A 2 0.34 -24.69 2.75
CA SER A 2 0.13 -23.47 1.96
C SER A 2 -1.33 -23.41 1.53
N THR A 3 -2.03 -22.34 1.92
CA THR A 3 -3.38 -22.01 1.42
C THR A 3 -3.25 -20.91 0.37
N ASP A 4 -2.36 -21.09 -0.59
CA ASP A 4 -2.35 -20.26 -1.80
C ASP A 4 -3.51 -20.70 -2.71
N SER A 5 -4.73 -20.44 -2.24
CA SER A 5 -5.99 -20.69 -2.95
C SER A 5 -6.47 -19.37 -3.55
N THR A 6 -6.05 -19.17 -4.80
CA THR A 6 -6.33 -18.03 -5.68
C THR A 6 -7.76 -17.49 -5.52
N HIS A 7 -7.89 -16.22 -5.14
CA HIS A 7 -9.15 -15.48 -5.24
C HIS A 7 -9.71 -15.56 -6.66
N THR A 8 -11.03 -15.55 -6.83
CA THR A 8 -11.65 -15.47 -8.17
C THR A 8 -11.29 -14.14 -8.83
N THR A 9 -10.61 -14.22 -9.97
CA THR A 9 -10.18 -13.09 -10.80
C THR A 9 -10.97 -13.03 -12.10
N TRP A 10 -10.79 -11.97 -12.89
CA TRP A 10 -11.42 -11.87 -14.22
C TRP A 10 -10.98 -12.97 -15.18
N LYS A 11 -9.83 -13.63 -14.92
CA LYS A 11 -9.30 -14.74 -15.72
C LYS A 11 -10.10 -16.03 -15.54
N ASP A 12 -10.83 -16.16 -14.44
CA ASP A 12 -11.65 -17.34 -14.13
C ASP A 12 -13.02 -17.30 -14.83
N TYR A 13 -13.35 -16.17 -15.48
CA TYR A 13 -14.59 -16.01 -16.22
C TYR A 13 -14.35 -16.19 -17.73
N PRO A 14 -15.15 -17.01 -18.43
CA PRO A 14 -15.04 -17.19 -19.89
C PRO A 14 -15.14 -15.89 -20.70
N THR A 15 -15.82 -14.89 -20.13
CA THR A 15 -15.98 -13.55 -20.72
C THR A 15 -14.77 -12.64 -20.52
N GLY A 16 -13.80 -13.05 -19.70
CA GLY A 16 -12.71 -12.20 -19.22
C GLY A 16 -13.19 -11.05 -18.32
N LYS A 17 -14.42 -11.11 -17.79
CA LYS A 17 -15.03 -10.08 -16.96
C LYS A 17 -15.65 -10.69 -15.71
N ILE A 18 -15.32 -10.13 -14.55
CA ILE A 18 -16.02 -10.43 -13.30
C ILE A 18 -17.43 -9.82 -13.38
N PRO A 19 -18.51 -10.61 -13.24
CA PRO A 19 -19.86 -10.09 -13.15
C PRO A 19 -20.00 -9.10 -11.98
N LYS A 20 -20.77 -8.03 -12.17
CA LYS A 20 -21.07 -7.09 -11.09
C LYS A 20 -21.76 -7.84 -9.95
N GLY A 21 -21.22 -7.76 -8.74
CA GLY A 21 -21.75 -8.50 -7.58
C GLY A 21 -21.49 -10.00 -7.66
N ALA A 22 -20.49 -10.45 -8.42
CA ALA A 22 -19.99 -11.81 -8.29
C ALA A 22 -19.60 -12.07 -6.84
N PHE A 23 -20.02 -13.21 -6.31
CA PHE A 23 -19.67 -13.63 -4.96
C PHE A 23 -18.47 -14.56 -5.02
N CYS A 24 -17.42 -14.23 -4.29
CA CYS A 24 -16.29 -15.11 -4.11
C CYS A 24 -16.59 -16.06 -2.94
N GLU A 25 -16.80 -17.34 -3.24
CA GLU A 25 -17.11 -18.37 -2.22
C GLU A 25 -15.95 -18.60 -1.25
N HIS A 26 -14.72 -18.23 -1.62
CA HIS A 26 -13.55 -18.38 -0.77
C HIS A 26 -13.50 -17.35 0.37
N CYS A 27 -13.70 -16.07 0.06
CA CYS A 27 -13.69 -15.01 1.06
C CYS A 27 -15.09 -14.60 1.54
N ALA A 28 -16.14 -15.25 1.02
CA ALA A 28 -17.55 -14.95 1.27
C ALA A 28 -17.90 -13.46 1.07
N ARG A 29 -17.27 -12.83 0.06
CA ARG A 29 -17.44 -11.40 -0.25
C ARG A 29 -17.85 -11.21 -1.69
N PHE A 30 -18.59 -10.14 -1.94
CA PHE A 30 -18.78 -9.65 -3.30
C PHE A 30 -17.45 -9.15 -3.86
N SER A 31 -17.17 -9.47 -5.12
CA SER A 31 -15.99 -9.00 -5.86
C SER A 31 -16.10 -7.50 -6.09
N VAL A 32 -15.56 -6.75 -5.14
CA VAL A 32 -15.35 -5.30 -5.24
C VAL A 32 -13.84 -5.02 -5.17
N ARG A 33 -13.43 -3.95 -5.84
CA ARG A 33 -12.08 -3.43 -5.68
C ARG A 33 -12.06 -2.58 -4.42
N ASN A 34 -11.17 -2.89 -3.49
CA ASN A 34 -11.00 -2.04 -2.32
C ASN A 34 -10.19 -0.80 -2.71
N SER A 35 -10.39 0.30 -1.98
CA SER A 35 -9.51 1.45 -2.08
C SER A 35 -8.42 1.33 -1.01
N THR A 36 -7.18 1.56 -1.40
CA THR A 36 -6.03 1.64 -0.50
C THR A 36 -5.33 2.97 -0.68
N VAL A 37 -4.53 3.35 0.30
CA VAL A 37 -3.62 4.49 0.22
C VAL A 37 -2.17 4.01 0.37
N GLU A 38 -1.25 4.68 -0.32
CA GLU A 38 0.19 4.48 -0.16
C GLU A 38 0.85 5.84 0.11
N ILE A 39 1.74 5.94 1.10
CA ILE A 39 2.33 7.22 1.52
C ILE A 39 3.82 7.26 1.22
N ILE A 40 4.25 8.19 0.37
CA ILE A 40 5.65 8.56 0.21
C ILE A 40 5.97 9.66 1.24
N ALA A 41 6.55 9.26 2.36
CA ALA A 41 7.13 10.17 3.32
C ALA A 41 8.63 10.30 3.07
N HIS A 42 9.15 11.53 2.99
CA HIS A 42 10.59 11.79 2.84
C HIS A 42 11.16 12.65 3.96
N ASN A 43 12.43 12.45 4.32
CA ASN A 43 13.13 13.32 5.25
C ASN A 43 13.93 14.41 4.51
N ALA A 44 14.57 15.31 5.26
CA ALA A 44 15.35 16.41 4.70
C ALA A 44 16.57 15.94 3.87
N GLN A 45 16.99 14.68 4.01
CA GLN A 45 18.05 14.06 3.23
C GLN A 45 17.53 13.38 1.96
N GLY A 46 16.23 13.49 1.67
CA GLY A 46 15.59 12.86 0.51
C GLY A 46 15.45 11.34 0.63
N GLN A 47 15.63 10.79 1.84
CA GLN A 47 15.38 9.37 2.09
C GLN A 47 13.89 9.11 2.22
N ILE A 48 13.45 7.95 1.74
CA ILE A 48 12.05 7.52 1.75
C ILE A 48 11.82 6.62 2.96
N LEU A 49 10.74 6.85 3.67
CA LEU A 49 10.31 5.99 4.77
C LEU A 49 9.71 4.70 4.21
N MET A 50 10.14 3.57 4.76
CA MET A 50 9.53 2.27 4.46
C MET A 50 9.26 1.51 5.76
N VAL A 51 8.21 0.69 5.73
CA VAL A 51 7.83 -0.23 6.80
C VAL A 51 8.04 -1.66 6.32
N LYS A 52 8.47 -2.55 7.21
CA LYS A 52 8.62 -3.97 6.93
C LYS A 52 7.39 -4.70 7.42
N ARG A 53 6.65 -5.31 6.49
CA ARG A 53 5.37 -5.98 6.76
C ARG A 53 5.59 -7.19 7.68
N GLY A 54 4.78 -7.33 8.72
CA GLY A 54 4.75 -8.51 9.59
C GLY A 54 3.67 -9.53 9.24
N LEU A 55 2.74 -9.16 8.35
CA LEU A 55 1.58 -9.98 7.99
C LEU A 55 1.53 -10.29 6.50
N ASP A 56 0.94 -11.44 6.16
CA ASP A 56 0.70 -11.83 4.77
C ASP A 56 -0.41 -10.98 4.11
N PRO A 57 -0.33 -10.78 2.78
CA PRO A 57 0.68 -11.31 1.87
C PRO A 57 2.04 -10.64 2.01
N GLN A 58 3.10 -11.34 1.59
CA GLN A 58 4.47 -10.81 1.51
C GLN A 58 5.01 -10.35 2.87
N ALA A 59 4.73 -11.10 3.94
CA ALA A 59 5.36 -10.89 5.24
C ALA A 59 6.91 -10.87 5.10
N GLY A 60 7.56 -9.96 5.81
CA GLY A 60 8.99 -9.71 5.78
C GLY A 60 9.49 -8.83 4.62
N TRP A 61 8.62 -8.37 3.71
CA TRP A 61 8.98 -7.46 2.62
C TRP A 61 8.78 -6.00 3.04
N TRP A 62 9.54 -5.09 2.44
CA TRP A 62 9.42 -3.65 2.70
C TRP A 62 8.33 -3.02 1.85
N ALA A 63 7.60 -2.06 2.40
CA ALA A 63 6.51 -1.36 1.73
C ALA A 63 6.57 0.15 2.05
N LEU A 64 5.90 0.95 1.22
CA LEU A 64 5.47 2.27 1.66
C LEU A 64 4.44 2.09 2.79
N PRO A 65 4.40 3.00 3.79
CA PRO A 65 3.30 3.05 4.73
C PRO A 65 1.95 3.18 4.02
N GLY A 66 0.90 2.61 4.60
CA GLY A 66 -0.46 2.72 4.05
C GLY A 66 -1.31 1.48 4.26
N GLY A 67 -2.60 1.63 3.98
CA GLY A 67 -3.59 0.61 4.28
C GLY A 67 -4.90 0.81 3.56
N TYR A 68 -5.94 0.16 4.08
CA TYR A 68 -7.28 0.23 3.50
C TYR A 68 -8.00 1.50 3.93
N VAL A 69 -8.84 2.01 3.03
CA VAL A 69 -9.73 3.14 3.30
C VAL A 69 -10.95 2.62 4.06
N ASP A 70 -11.19 3.18 5.24
CA ASP A 70 -12.37 2.88 6.04
C ASP A 70 -13.63 3.60 5.51
N TRP A 71 -14.80 3.12 5.92
CA TRP A 71 -16.08 3.59 5.38
C TRP A 71 -16.42 5.04 5.71
N ASP A 72 -15.89 5.54 6.82
CA ASP A 72 -16.14 6.86 7.39
C ASP A 72 -14.98 7.83 7.20
N GLU A 73 -14.02 7.49 6.33
CA GLU A 73 -12.84 8.30 6.05
C GLU A 73 -12.76 8.72 4.58
N THR A 74 -12.24 9.93 4.34
CA THR A 74 -11.69 10.31 3.04
C THR A 74 -10.31 9.69 2.83
N LEU A 75 -9.86 9.60 1.57
CA LEU A 75 -8.52 9.11 1.22
C LEU A 75 -7.39 9.85 1.98
N VAL A 76 -7.55 11.16 2.17
CA VAL A 76 -6.55 11.97 2.89
C VAL A 76 -6.57 11.66 4.39
N GLU A 77 -7.75 11.47 4.98
CA GLU A 77 -7.88 11.09 6.40
C GLU A 77 -7.26 9.71 6.64
N THR A 78 -7.55 8.73 5.78
CA THR A 78 -6.91 7.41 5.81
C THR A 78 -5.39 7.53 5.70
N ALA A 79 -4.86 8.31 4.74
CA ALA A 79 -3.41 8.49 4.59
C ALA A 79 -2.75 9.12 5.84
N ILE A 80 -3.44 10.04 6.52
CA ILE A 80 -2.97 10.66 7.76
C ILE A 80 -3.00 9.65 8.92
N ARG A 81 -4.08 8.87 9.03
CA ARG A 81 -4.24 7.83 10.06
C ARG A 81 -3.15 6.77 9.90
N GLU A 82 -3.05 6.16 8.72
CA GLU A 82 -2.08 5.08 8.43
C GLU A 82 -0.64 5.52 8.67
N LEU A 83 -0.27 6.74 8.21
CA LEU A 83 1.07 7.27 8.49
C LEU A 83 1.33 7.35 9.99
N PHE A 84 0.35 7.81 10.78
CA PHE A 84 0.52 7.96 12.22
C PHE A 84 0.54 6.61 12.95
N GLU A 85 -0.38 5.71 12.63
CA GLU A 85 -0.51 4.40 13.26
C GLU A 85 0.73 3.55 13.03
N GLU A 86 1.18 3.41 11.78
CA GLU A 86 2.30 2.54 11.43
C GLU A 86 3.67 3.12 11.82
N THR A 87 3.80 4.45 11.90
CA THR A 87 5.12 5.12 11.96
C THR A 87 5.31 6.12 13.11
N GLY A 88 4.24 6.52 13.79
CA GLY A 88 4.25 7.58 14.80
C GLY A 88 4.42 9.00 14.24
N LEU A 89 4.59 9.15 12.92
CA LEU A 89 4.82 10.44 12.28
C LEU A 89 3.51 11.14 11.88
N ARG A 90 3.57 12.46 11.82
CA ARG A 90 2.50 13.33 11.30
C ARG A 90 3.04 14.15 10.15
N ALA A 91 2.23 14.36 9.12
CA ALA A 91 2.54 15.26 8.01
C ALA A 91 1.79 16.58 8.15
N LYS A 92 2.43 17.68 7.73
CA LYS A 92 1.76 18.98 7.61
C LYS A 92 0.83 19.00 6.39
N THR A 93 1.25 18.36 5.30
CA THR A 93 0.51 18.34 4.03
C THR A 93 0.60 16.96 3.41
N MET A 94 -0.56 16.48 2.91
CA MET A 94 -0.66 15.31 2.02
C MET A 94 -0.98 15.80 0.60
N ILE A 95 -0.14 15.44 -0.37
CA ILE A 95 -0.29 15.83 -1.76
C ILE A 95 -0.64 14.58 -2.56
N PHE A 96 -1.77 14.56 -3.27
CA PHE A 96 -2.09 13.45 -4.15
C PHE A 96 -1.05 13.36 -5.28
N PHE A 97 -0.43 12.20 -5.43
CA PHE A 97 0.63 11.97 -6.41
C PHE A 97 0.14 11.12 -7.58
N ARG A 98 -0.47 9.96 -7.29
CA ARG A 98 -0.78 8.97 -8.33
C ARG A 98 -1.98 8.11 -7.95
N LEU A 99 -2.78 7.77 -8.96
CA LEU A 99 -3.74 6.68 -8.91
C LEU A 99 -3.13 5.40 -9.48
N ASN A 100 -3.35 4.27 -8.85
CA ASN A 100 -3.00 2.96 -9.36
C ASN A 100 -4.25 2.09 -9.53
N ASP A 101 -4.73 2.01 -10.76
CA ASP A 101 -5.90 1.21 -11.18
C ASP A 101 -5.51 0.03 -12.09
N ASP A 102 -4.22 -0.31 -12.18
CA ASP A 102 -3.69 -1.37 -13.04
C ASP A 102 -4.36 -2.70 -12.70
N ILE A 103 -5.14 -3.21 -13.67
CA ILE A 103 -5.89 -4.46 -13.54
C ILE A 103 -4.99 -5.70 -13.53
N TYR A 104 -3.71 -5.51 -13.87
CA TYR A 104 -2.67 -6.53 -13.84
C TYR A 104 -1.74 -6.35 -12.62
N ARG A 105 -2.05 -5.43 -11.70
CA ARG A 105 -1.35 -5.36 -10.41
C ARG A 105 -1.64 -6.60 -9.58
N ASP A 106 -0.62 -7.02 -8.85
CA ASP A 106 -0.57 -8.14 -7.89
C ASP A 106 -1.33 -9.42 -8.27
N PHE A 107 -0.57 -10.50 -8.46
CA PHE A 107 -1.11 -11.83 -8.72
C PHE A 107 -1.72 -12.51 -7.47
N ASP A 108 -1.80 -11.81 -6.33
CA ASP A 108 -2.45 -12.31 -5.11
C ASP A 108 -3.98 -12.31 -5.20
N GLY A 109 -4.53 -11.78 -6.31
CA GLY A 109 -5.96 -11.74 -6.60
C GLY A 109 -6.71 -10.58 -5.94
N ARG A 110 -6.02 -9.72 -5.19
CA ARG A 110 -6.59 -8.51 -4.58
C ARG A 110 -6.45 -7.35 -5.56
N GLN A 111 -7.54 -7.03 -6.24
CA GLN A 111 -7.60 -5.98 -7.28
C GLN A 111 -7.83 -4.59 -6.67
N ASN A 112 -6.99 -4.16 -5.74
CA ASN A 112 -7.14 -2.88 -5.03
C ASN A 112 -6.89 -1.68 -5.96
N ILE A 113 -7.55 -0.55 -5.71
CA ILE A 113 -7.25 0.74 -6.33
C ILE A 113 -6.40 1.54 -5.35
N GLY A 114 -5.13 1.75 -5.69
CA GLY A 114 -4.15 2.43 -4.84
C GLY A 114 -4.15 3.93 -5.07
N HIS A 115 -4.10 4.70 -3.99
CA HIS A 115 -4.06 6.15 -4.02
C HIS A 115 -2.79 6.61 -3.31
N CYS A 116 -1.79 7.01 -4.08
CA CYS A 116 -0.52 7.40 -3.52
C CYS A 116 -0.50 8.90 -3.19
N PHE A 117 -0.06 9.21 -1.97
CA PHE A 117 0.15 10.57 -1.47
C PHE A 117 1.62 10.81 -1.13
N ILE A 118 2.08 12.06 -1.30
CA ILE A 118 3.36 12.53 -0.78
C ILE A 118 3.10 13.27 0.53
N ALA A 119 3.76 12.83 1.60
CA ALA A 119 3.71 13.44 2.92
C ALA A 119 4.88 14.42 3.10
N THR A 120 4.58 15.68 3.41
CA THR A 120 5.59 16.74 3.61
C THR A 120 5.42 17.44 4.95
N GLY A 121 6.51 18.05 5.44
CA GLY A 121 6.54 18.72 6.74
C GLY A 121 6.34 17.72 7.88
N LEU A 122 7.10 16.62 7.86
CA LEU A 122 6.99 15.54 8.83
C LEU A 122 7.40 16.02 10.24
N SER A 123 6.70 15.49 11.24
CA SER A 123 6.93 15.74 12.67
C SER A 123 6.56 14.51 13.49
N GLY A 124 6.96 14.49 14.76
CA GLY A 124 6.76 13.35 15.65
C GLY A 124 8.03 12.52 15.84
N GLU A 125 7.89 11.42 16.56
CA GLU A 125 8.96 10.46 16.80
C GLU A 125 8.69 9.20 15.98
N LEU A 126 9.73 8.69 15.32
CA LEU A 126 9.63 7.49 14.53
C LEU A 126 9.42 6.29 15.45
N LYS A 127 8.25 5.67 15.38
CA LYS A 127 7.89 4.51 16.19
C LYS A 127 6.99 3.59 15.38
N LYS A 128 7.42 2.34 15.19
CA LYS A 128 6.60 1.33 14.52
C LYS A 128 5.40 0.92 15.37
N GLN A 129 4.30 0.54 14.71
CA GLN A 129 3.27 -0.29 15.31
C GLN A 129 3.79 -1.71 15.57
N ASP A 130 3.40 -2.34 16.67
CA ASP A 130 3.93 -3.66 17.04
C ASP A 130 3.17 -4.84 16.44
N GLU A 131 1.90 -4.66 16.07
CA GLU A 131 1.06 -5.77 15.57
C GLU A 131 1.36 -6.13 14.11
N GLU A 132 1.50 -5.12 13.24
CA GLU A 132 1.56 -5.34 11.79
C GLU A 132 2.93 -5.02 11.16
N ILE A 133 3.79 -4.28 11.87
CA ILE A 133 5.07 -3.79 11.37
C ILE A 133 6.23 -4.42 12.14
N GLU A 134 7.07 -5.18 11.43
CA GLU A 134 8.29 -5.78 11.97
C GLU A 134 9.39 -4.74 12.21
N ASP A 135 9.50 -3.77 11.29
CA ASP A 135 10.59 -2.79 11.28
C ASP A 135 10.20 -1.53 10.50
N ILE A 136 10.88 -0.42 10.78
CA ILE A 136 10.66 0.86 10.10
C ILE A 136 11.97 1.59 9.89
N GLN A 137 12.23 2.03 8.65
CA GLN A 137 13.53 2.60 8.31
C GLN A 137 13.47 3.61 7.16
N TRP A 138 14.39 4.58 7.20
CA TRP A 138 14.68 5.50 6.11
C TRP A 138 15.66 4.88 5.11
N PHE A 139 15.30 4.88 3.83
CA PHE A 139 16.15 4.40 2.75
C PHE A 139 16.47 5.52 1.76
N PRO A 140 17.74 5.74 1.39
CA PRO A 140 18.03 6.60 0.25
C PRO A 140 17.50 5.91 -1.03
N PRO A 141 16.94 6.66 -2.00
CA PRO A 141 16.41 6.08 -3.23
C PRO A 141 17.41 5.23 -4.03
N SER A 142 18.71 5.52 -3.88
CA SER A 142 19.81 4.78 -4.51
C SER A 142 20.14 3.44 -3.82
N LYS A 143 19.59 3.18 -2.64
CA LYS A 143 19.85 1.96 -1.84
C LYS A 143 18.56 1.45 -1.18
N LEU A 144 17.54 1.27 -2.00
CA LEU A 144 16.30 0.62 -1.60
C LEU A 144 16.53 -0.87 -1.30
N PRO A 145 15.72 -1.49 -0.44
CA PRO A 145 15.79 -2.93 -0.17
C PRO A 145 15.46 -3.75 -1.42
N GLU A 146 16.00 -4.97 -1.50
CA GLU A 146 15.78 -5.87 -2.65
C GLU A 146 14.34 -6.37 -2.73
N LYS A 147 13.73 -6.66 -1.58
CA LYS A 147 12.35 -7.16 -1.48
C LYS A 147 11.41 -6.04 -1.10
N ILE A 148 10.69 -5.52 -2.09
CA ILE A 148 9.68 -4.49 -1.93
C ILE A 148 8.32 -5.06 -2.31
N ALA A 149 7.37 -4.94 -1.40
CA ALA A 149 6.04 -5.49 -1.53
C ALA A 149 5.26 -4.81 -2.66
N PHE A 150 4.36 -5.58 -3.26
CA PHE A 150 3.43 -5.13 -4.27
C PHE A 150 4.12 -4.43 -5.44
N ASP A 151 3.51 -3.36 -5.95
CA ASP A 151 4.06 -2.47 -6.96
C ASP A 151 4.70 -1.19 -6.39
N HIS A 152 4.97 -1.16 -5.08
CA HIS A 152 5.53 0.03 -4.40
C HIS A 152 6.87 0.48 -4.99
N LYS A 153 7.67 -0.45 -5.53
CA LYS A 153 8.91 -0.09 -6.22
C LYS A 153 8.65 0.78 -7.45
N LYS A 154 7.59 0.52 -8.22
CA LYS A 154 7.21 1.34 -9.38
C LYS A 154 6.79 2.73 -8.94
N ILE A 155 6.00 2.82 -7.86
CA ILE A 155 5.56 4.09 -7.26
C ILE A 155 6.78 4.93 -6.87
N ILE A 156 7.75 4.32 -6.17
CA ILE A 156 8.98 5.00 -5.76
C ILE A 156 9.81 5.45 -6.98
N ASP A 157 9.96 4.60 -8.00
CA ASP A 157 10.73 4.93 -9.20
C ASP A 157 10.12 6.09 -10.00
N GLU A 158 8.79 6.20 -10.03
CA GLU A 158 8.09 7.33 -10.64
C GLU A 158 8.27 8.61 -9.82
N TYR A 159 8.15 8.51 -8.49
CA TYR A 159 8.35 9.64 -7.59
C TYR A 159 9.75 10.23 -7.71
N VAL A 160 10.79 9.38 -7.71
CA VAL A 160 12.20 9.80 -7.81
C VAL A 160 12.50 10.53 -9.13
N LYS A 161 11.76 10.27 -10.21
CA LYS A 161 11.91 10.99 -11.48
C LYS A 161 11.24 12.37 -11.49
N THR A 162 10.38 12.63 -10.52
CA THR A 162 9.56 13.85 -10.45
C THR A 162 10.17 14.92 -9.54
N VAL A 163 11.18 14.56 -8.74
CA VAL A 163 11.87 15.42 -7.77
C VAL A 163 13.31 15.75 -8.15
#